data_AF-A0A1C7LMT5-F1
#
_entry.id   AF-A0A1C7LMT5-F1
#
_cell.length_a   1.000
_cell.length_b   1.000
_cell.length_c   1.000
_cell.angle_alpha   90.00
_cell.angle_beta   90.00
_cell.angle_gamma   90.00
#
_symmetry.space_group_name_H-M   'P 1'
#
loop_
_entity.id
_entity.type
_entity.pdbx_description
1 polymer ?
#
loop_
_entity_poly.entity_id
_entity_poly.type
_entity_poly.pdbx_seq_one_letter_code
_entity_poly.pdbx_strand_id
1 'polypeptide(L)'
;MWRKWQQGLKLYSPLKPPARGTWESNFQLPTEPNGTDDDKPSRLSSPPKNLINMGRMHAPGKGISSSALPYAAPPFLAQGHPEDVVEHIHKLARKGLTPSQIGVTLRDSHGIPQVRFVTGNKILRILKSGGLAPQIPEDLWHLVKKAVAVRKHLETNRKDKDSKFRLILIESRIHRLARYYKTKQQIPQHSSTTRRLLPLS
;
A
#
# COMPACT_ATOMS: atom_id res chain seq x y z
N MET A 1 4.27 -4.19 -29.82
CA MET A 1 5.11 -4.71 -28.72
C MET A 1 4.35 -5.02 -27.43
N TRP A 2 3.17 -4.45 -27.15
CA TRP A 2 2.33 -4.83 -25.98
C TRP A 2 1.57 -6.17 -26.15
N ARG A 3 1.32 -6.63 -27.39
CA ARG A 3 0.75 -7.97 -27.66
C ARG A 3 1.70 -9.13 -27.31
N LYS A 4 3.03 -8.93 -27.34
CA LYS A 4 4.01 -10.01 -27.06
C LYS A 4 4.18 -10.28 -25.56
N TRP A 5 3.94 -9.29 -24.70
CA TRP A 5 4.02 -9.47 -23.24
C TRP A 5 2.77 -10.16 -22.65
N GLN A 6 1.64 -10.16 -23.37
CA GLN A 6 0.44 -10.93 -23.02
C GLN A 6 0.54 -12.44 -23.31
N GLN A 7 1.45 -12.86 -24.20
CA GLN A 7 1.64 -14.29 -24.54
C GLN A 7 2.56 -15.02 -23.55
N GLY A 8 3.44 -14.31 -22.84
CA GLY A 8 4.38 -14.91 -21.89
C GLY A 8 3.79 -15.37 -20.55
N LEU A 9 2.49 -15.17 -20.32
CA LEU A 9 1.79 -15.56 -19.07
C LEU A 9 0.93 -16.84 -19.24
N LYS A 10 0.97 -17.51 -20.39
CA LYS A 10 0.26 -18.78 -20.64
C LYS A 10 1.03 -20.05 -20.22
N LEU A 11 2.23 -19.92 -19.63
CA LEU A 11 3.06 -21.06 -19.21
C LEU A 11 3.16 -21.27 -17.69
N TYR A 12 2.37 -20.55 -16.88
CA TYR A 12 2.26 -20.83 -15.44
C TYR A 12 0.86 -21.34 -15.11
N SER A 13 0.66 -22.63 -15.35
CA SER A 13 -0.43 -23.37 -14.71
C SER A 13 -0.16 -23.46 -13.20
N PRO A 14 -1.17 -23.28 -12.33
CA PRO A 14 -1.00 -23.44 -10.90
C PRO A 14 -0.73 -24.91 -10.57
N LEU A 15 0.49 -25.22 -10.11
CA LEU A 15 0.81 -26.50 -9.49
C LEU A 15 -0.10 -26.72 -8.29
N LYS A 16 -0.86 -27.81 -8.33
CA LYS A 16 -1.72 -28.31 -7.25
C LYS A 16 -0.84 -28.65 -6.03
N PRO A 17 -1.21 -28.27 -4.80
CA PRO A 17 -0.44 -28.67 -3.62
C PRO A 17 -0.58 -30.19 -3.40
N PRO A 18 0.51 -30.93 -3.11
CA PRO A 18 0.42 -32.34 -2.79
C PRO A 18 -0.25 -32.56 -1.42
N ALA A 19 -1.03 -33.64 -1.33
CA ALA A 19 -1.76 -34.05 -0.14
C ALA A 19 -0.81 -34.53 0.98
N ARG A 20 -1.23 -34.27 2.23
CA ARG A 20 -0.59 -34.80 3.45
C ARG A 20 -0.79 -36.33 3.48
N GLY A 21 0.31 -37.08 3.49
CA GLY A 21 0.29 -38.54 3.66
C GLY A 21 1.70 -39.10 3.83
N THR A 22 1.93 -39.71 4.99
CA THR A 22 2.86 -40.82 5.27
C THR A 22 4.31 -40.72 4.77
N TRP A 23 5.20 -40.18 5.61
CA TRP A 23 6.66 -40.35 5.49
C TRP A 23 7.26 -41.01 6.75
N GLU A 24 6.50 -41.88 7.42
CA GLU A 24 7.06 -42.82 8.39
C GLU A 24 7.52 -44.07 7.67
N SER A 25 8.82 -44.11 7.34
CA SER A 25 9.67 -45.30 7.39
C SER A 25 10.93 -45.03 6.57
N ASN A 26 12.08 -45.29 7.17
CA ASN A 26 13.44 -45.22 6.60
C ASN A 26 14.15 -43.87 6.76
N PHE A 27 14.53 -43.57 8.00
CA PHE A 27 15.78 -42.86 8.24
C PHE A 27 16.49 -43.54 9.43
N GLN A 28 17.40 -44.45 9.09
CA GLN A 28 18.29 -45.11 10.04
C GLN A 28 19.38 -44.11 10.44
N LEU A 29 19.54 -43.83 11.74
CA LEU A 29 20.63 -43.03 12.28
C LEU A 29 21.94 -43.84 12.27
N PRO A 30 23.05 -43.33 11.72
CA PRO A 30 24.38 -43.89 11.97
C PRO A 30 24.91 -43.42 13.33
N THR A 31 25.49 -44.34 14.08
CA THR A 31 26.16 -44.16 15.37
C THR A 31 27.46 -43.36 15.25
N GLU A 32 27.70 -42.50 16.24
CA GLU A 32 28.96 -41.77 16.50
C GLU A 32 30.18 -42.70 16.60
N PRO A 33 31.37 -42.22 16.19
CA PRO A 33 32.60 -42.55 16.88
C PRO A 33 33.26 -41.32 17.53
N ASN A 34 33.61 -41.49 18.80
CA ASN A 34 34.42 -40.59 19.63
C ASN A 34 35.76 -40.25 18.98
N GLY A 35 36.15 -38.98 19.04
CA GLY A 35 37.51 -38.50 18.72
C GLY A 35 37.65 -37.03 19.12
N THR A 36 38.35 -36.81 20.23
CA THR A 36 38.85 -35.53 20.75
C THR A 36 39.66 -34.76 19.72
N ASP A 37 39.42 -33.46 19.56
CA ASP A 37 40.46 -32.45 19.31
C ASP A 37 39.92 -31.06 19.68
N ASP A 38 40.71 -30.37 20.51
CA ASP A 38 40.50 -29.03 21.02
C ASP A 38 40.65 -27.97 19.90
N ASP A 39 39.70 -27.02 19.82
CA ASP A 39 39.98 -25.59 19.55
C ASP A 39 38.70 -24.73 19.57
N LYS A 40 38.64 -23.74 20.46
CA LYS A 40 37.74 -22.56 20.45
C LYS A 40 38.57 -21.35 19.95
N PRO A 41 38.01 -20.25 19.40
CA PRO A 41 36.72 -19.65 19.79
C PRO A 41 35.87 -18.95 18.69
N SER A 42 34.59 -18.79 19.01
CA SER A 42 33.68 -17.68 18.64
C SER A 42 33.88 -16.90 17.32
N ARG A 43 33.02 -17.19 16.33
CA ARG A 43 32.41 -16.15 15.48
C ARG A 43 30.96 -16.50 15.19
N LEU A 44 30.05 -15.96 16.00
CA LEU A 44 28.69 -15.69 15.53
C LEU A 44 28.82 -14.68 14.38
N SER A 45 28.92 -15.17 13.15
CA SER A 45 28.63 -14.36 11.99
C SER A 45 27.15 -14.02 12.07
N SER A 46 26.87 -12.80 12.53
CA SER A 46 25.54 -12.22 12.39
C SER A 46 25.14 -12.37 10.92
N PRO A 47 23.93 -12.88 10.61
CA PRO A 47 23.46 -12.89 9.23
C PRO A 47 23.55 -11.45 8.69
N PRO A 48 23.94 -11.25 7.42
CA PRO A 48 24.04 -9.91 6.86
C PRO A 48 22.71 -9.23 7.10
N LYS A 49 22.74 -8.11 7.84
CA LYS A 49 21.59 -7.23 7.96
C LYS A 49 21.30 -6.81 6.53
N ASN A 50 20.31 -7.44 5.91
CA ASN A 50 19.61 -6.88 4.77
C ASN A 50 18.95 -5.61 5.29
N LEU A 51 19.77 -4.56 5.40
CA LEU A 51 19.36 -3.18 5.53
C LEU A 51 18.63 -2.91 4.24
N ILE A 52 17.32 -3.20 4.23
CA ILE A 52 16.39 -2.76 3.21
C ILE A 52 16.62 -1.26 3.15
N ASN A 53 17.37 -0.82 2.14
CA ASN A 53 17.80 0.55 1.97
C ASN A 53 16.53 1.41 1.98
N MET A 54 16.30 2.17 3.05
CA MET A 54 15.07 2.95 3.29
C MET A 54 15.04 4.17 2.36
N GLY A 55 14.99 3.91 1.05
CA GLY A 55 14.89 4.88 -0.02
C GLY A 55 13.48 4.94 -0.59
N ARG A 56 13.20 5.96 -1.39
CA ARG A 56 11.92 6.08 -2.08
C ARG A 56 11.72 4.89 -3.03
N MET A 57 10.51 4.34 -3.05
CA MET A 57 10.15 3.14 -3.84
C MET A 57 10.61 3.14 -5.31
N HIS A 58 10.57 4.29 -5.98
CA HIS A 58 10.97 4.45 -7.38
C HIS A 58 11.84 5.69 -7.59
N ALA A 59 12.55 6.15 -6.55
CA ALA A 59 13.48 7.26 -6.67
C ALA A 59 14.71 7.01 -5.78
N PRO A 60 15.91 7.42 -6.21
CA PRO A 60 17.15 7.18 -5.47
C PRO A 60 17.28 8.04 -4.19
N GLY A 61 16.35 8.96 -3.95
CA GLY A 61 16.38 9.86 -2.79
C GLY A 61 16.09 9.17 -1.46
N LYS A 62 16.70 9.69 -0.39
CA LYS A 62 16.70 9.15 0.98
C LYS A 62 16.08 10.11 2.03
N GLY A 63 15.23 11.04 1.59
CA GLY A 63 14.63 12.05 2.49
C GLY A 63 13.68 11.43 3.52
N ILE A 64 13.75 11.92 4.77
CA ILE A 64 13.06 11.37 5.95
C ILE A 64 11.94 12.27 6.53
N SER A 65 11.44 13.25 5.76
CA SER A 65 10.40 14.16 6.23
C SER A 65 9.04 13.46 6.40
N SER A 66 8.54 13.40 7.63
CA SER A 66 7.21 12.88 7.97
C SER A 66 6.63 13.59 9.20
N SER A 67 5.31 13.55 9.37
CA SER A 67 4.66 14.04 10.60
C SER A 67 5.09 13.21 11.81
N ALA A 68 5.54 13.86 12.88
CA ALA A 68 5.79 13.24 14.18
C ALA A 68 4.56 13.44 15.07
N LEU A 69 3.89 12.34 15.42
CA LEU A 69 2.75 12.40 16.33
C LEU A 69 3.24 12.62 17.77
N PRO A 70 2.56 13.45 18.58
CA PRO A 70 2.88 13.58 19.99
C PRO A 70 2.63 12.25 20.73
N TYR A 71 3.42 12.00 21.78
CA TYR A 71 3.34 10.76 22.57
C TYR A 71 1.97 10.59 23.25
N ALA A 72 1.48 11.65 23.88
CA ALA A 72 0.16 11.71 24.49
C ALA A 72 -0.63 12.89 23.90
N ALA A 73 -1.94 12.72 23.76
CA ALA A 73 -2.83 13.82 23.42
C ALA A 73 -3.07 14.65 24.69
N PRO A 74 -2.57 15.89 24.78
CA PRO A 74 -2.89 16.72 25.92
C PRO A 74 -4.40 17.04 25.95
N PRO A 75 -5.04 17.09 27.13
CA PRO A 75 -6.50 17.23 27.26
C PRO A 75 -7.07 18.48 26.57
N PHE A 76 -6.29 19.55 26.48
CA PHE A 76 -6.71 20.79 25.84
C PHE A 76 -6.88 20.70 24.32
N LEU A 77 -6.32 19.67 23.66
CA LEU A 77 -6.48 19.45 22.21
C LEU A 77 -7.71 18.61 21.85
N ALA A 78 -8.36 18.02 22.85
CA ALA A 78 -9.60 17.26 22.68
C ALA A 78 -10.82 18.14 23.00
N GLN A 79 -10.89 19.31 22.35
CA GLN A 79 -12.04 20.20 22.44
C GLN A 79 -13.05 19.79 21.37
N GLY A 80 -14.25 19.40 21.80
CA GLY A 80 -15.38 19.06 20.91
C GLY A 80 -16.05 17.74 21.27
N HIS A 81 -17.38 17.70 21.21
CA HIS A 81 -18.12 16.45 21.37
C HIS A 81 -17.83 15.53 20.18
N PRO A 82 -17.67 14.21 20.41
CA PRO A 82 -17.37 13.27 19.34
C PRO A 82 -18.48 13.21 18.28
N GLU A 83 -19.72 13.52 18.65
CA GLU A 83 -20.87 13.58 17.76
C GLU A 83 -20.74 14.74 16.75
N ASP A 84 -20.41 15.94 17.22
CA ASP A 84 -20.20 17.12 16.36
C ASP A 84 -19.11 16.87 15.31
N VAL A 85 -18.03 16.18 15.70
CA VAL A 85 -16.92 15.85 14.80
C VAL A 85 -17.38 14.89 13.69
N VAL A 86 -18.21 13.91 14.03
CA VAL A 86 -18.77 12.97 13.03
C VAL A 86 -19.69 13.71 12.06
N GLU A 87 -20.53 14.61 12.55
CA GLU A 87 -21.40 15.42 11.69
C GLU A 87 -20.60 16.33 10.75
N HIS A 88 -19.54 16.97 11.24
CA HIS A 88 -18.65 17.78 10.41
C HIS A 88 -17.97 16.93 9.34
N ILE A 89 -17.51 15.72 9.67
CA ILE A 89 -16.93 14.78 8.70
C ILE A 89 -17.95 14.42 7.61
N HIS A 90 -19.20 14.13 7.99
CA HIS A 90 -20.26 13.83 7.02
C HIS A 90 -20.57 15.03 6.12
N LYS A 91 -20.63 16.24 6.67
CA LYS A 91 -20.84 17.48 5.91
C LYS A 91 -19.73 17.72 4.89
N LEU A 92 -18.47 17.53 5.29
CA LEU A 92 -17.32 17.69 4.39
C LEU A 92 -17.26 16.57 3.34
N ALA A 93 -17.63 15.35 3.69
CA ALA A 93 -17.70 14.24 2.74
C ALA A 93 -18.80 14.44 1.69
N ARG A 94 -19.97 14.99 2.07
CA ARG A 94 -21.03 15.36 1.12
C ARG A 94 -20.62 16.44 0.13
N LYS A 95 -19.67 17.31 0.50
CA LYS A 95 -19.03 18.27 -0.42
C LYS A 95 -18.05 17.61 -1.41
N GLY A 96 -17.78 16.31 -1.26
CA GLY A 96 -16.88 15.56 -2.13
C GLY A 96 -15.40 15.66 -1.76
N LEU A 97 -15.07 16.13 -0.55
CA LEU A 97 -13.68 16.19 -0.10
C LEU A 97 -13.14 14.79 0.21
N THR A 98 -11.85 14.58 -0.07
CA THR A 98 -11.21 13.30 0.22
C THR A 98 -10.92 13.14 1.72
N PRO A 99 -10.86 11.92 2.27
CA PRO A 99 -10.55 11.69 3.69
C PRO A 99 -9.27 12.38 4.15
N SER A 100 -8.25 12.44 3.28
CA SER A 100 -7.00 13.15 3.57
C SER A 100 -7.20 14.67 3.67
N GLN A 101 -8.00 15.27 2.78
CA GLN A 101 -8.34 16.70 2.83
C GLN A 101 -9.21 17.04 4.04
N ILE A 102 -10.19 16.19 4.37
CA ILE A 102 -11.05 16.34 5.54
C ILE A 102 -10.19 16.43 6.81
N GLY A 103 -9.20 15.55 6.96
CA GLY A 103 -8.29 15.59 8.10
C GLY A 103 -7.49 16.89 8.21
N VAL A 104 -7.07 17.46 7.08
CA VAL A 104 -6.37 18.76 7.04
C VAL A 104 -7.30 19.89 7.44
N THR A 105 -8.52 19.95 6.90
CA THR A 105 -9.51 20.98 7.24
C THR A 105 -9.93 20.93 8.72
N LEU A 106 -10.06 19.74 9.29
CA LEU A 106 -10.36 19.58 10.72
C LEU A 106 -9.20 20.07 11.59
N ARG A 107 -7.96 19.84 11.17
CA ARG A 107 -6.76 20.32 11.86
C ARG A 107 -6.64 21.84 11.81
N ASP A 108 -6.78 22.42 10.61
CA ASP A 108 -6.41 23.82 10.37
C ASP A 108 -7.54 24.79 10.75
N SER A 109 -8.81 24.41 10.52
CA SER A 109 -9.95 25.29 10.78
C SER A 109 -10.65 25.03 12.12
N HIS A 110 -10.73 23.77 12.55
CA HIS A 110 -11.47 23.38 13.76
C HIS A 110 -10.53 23.07 14.94
N GLY A 111 -9.22 23.11 14.73
CA GLY A 111 -8.24 22.85 15.79
C GLY A 111 -8.18 21.38 16.25
N ILE A 112 -8.73 20.43 15.49
CA ILE A 112 -8.74 19.00 15.85
C ILE A 112 -7.50 18.33 15.24
N PRO A 113 -6.42 18.05 16.01
CA PRO A 113 -5.18 17.55 15.45
C PRO A 113 -5.28 16.09 14.97
N GLN A 114 -6.08 15.28 15.65
CA GLN A 114 -6.25 13.85 15.37
C GLN A 114 -7.67 13.39 15.69
N VAL A 115 -8.44 13.06 14.65
CA VAL A 115 -9.81 12.53 14.77
C VAL A 115 -9.88 11.25 15.61
N ARG A 116 -8.83 10.42 15.56
CA ARG A 116 -8.77 9.16 16.34
C ARG A 116 -8.81 9.41 17.85
N PHE A 117 -8.26 10.51 18.35
CA PHE A 117 -8.22 10.78 19.79
C PHE A 117 -9.56 11.28 20.33
N VAL A 118 -10.38 11.91 19.49
CA VAL A 118 -11.71 12.41 19.88
C VAL A 118 -12.76 11.31 19.71
N THR A 119 -12.85 10.71 18.52
CA THR A 119 -13.94 9.78 18.17
C THR A 119 -13.57 8.29 18.37
N GLY A 120 -12.31 7.98 18.69
CA GLY A 120 -11.79 6.59 18.80
C GLY A 120 -11.61 5.87 17.46
N ASN A 121 -12.23 6.36 16.38
CA ASN A 121 -12.19 5.78 15.05
C ASN A 121 -11.43 6.66 14.04
N LYS A 122 -10.91 6.04 12.97
CA LYS A 122 -10.31 6.77 11.84
C LYS A 122 -11.40 7.32 10.91
N ILE A 123 -11.10 8.41 10.19
CA ILE A 123 -12.00 9.06 9.23
C ILE A 123 -12.63 8.07 8.24
N LEU A 124 -11.82 7.20 7.62
CA LEU A 124 -12.32 6.19 6.68
C LEU A 124 -13.31 5.20 7.31
N ARG A 125 -13.21 4.91 8.61
CA ARG A 125 -14.13 4.01 9.30
C ARG A 125 -15.47 4.70 9.56
N ILE A 126 -15.43 5.97 9.96
CA ILE A 126 -16.62 6.81 10.15
C ILE A 126 -17.38 6.93 8.83
N LEU A 127 -16.68 7.23 7.73
CA LEU A 127 -17.30 7.33 6.40
C LEU A 127 -17.91 6.01 5.90
N LYS A 128 -17.31 4.87 6.25
CA LYS A 128 -17.87 3.55 5.91
C LYS A 128 -19.15 3.26 6.69
N SER A 129 -19.16 3.57 7.98
CA SER A 129 -20.37 3.43 8.81
C SER A 129 -21.50 4.34 8.33
N GLY A 130 -21.18 5.53 7.84
CA GLY A 130 -22.15 6.47 7.26
C GLY A 130 -22.51 6.22 5.79
N GLY A 131 -21.98 5.18 5.13
CA GLY A 131 -22.26 4.89 3.72
C GLY A 131 -21.70 5.92 2.71
N LEU A 132 -20.88 6.87 3.16
CA LEU A 132 -20.29 7.95 2.35
C LEU A 132 -18.86 7.61 1.90
N ALA A 133 -18.41 6.38 2.09
CA ALA A 133 -17.06 5.97 1.74
C ALA A 133 -16.87 5.89 0.22
N PRO A 134 -15.72 6.34 -0.30
CA PRO A 134 -15.41 6.17 -1.71
C PRO A 134 -15.23 4.69 -2.04
N GLN A 135 -15.81 4.25 -3.16
CA GLN A 135 -15.71 2.87 -3.65
C GLN A 135 -14.29 2.50 -4.07
N ILE A 136 -13.53 3.48 -4.56
CA ILE A 136 -12.13 3.32 -4.94
C ILE A 136 -11.25 3.95 -3.86
N PRO A 137 -10.22 3.25 -3.37
CA PRO A 137 -9.24 3.83 -2.46
C PRO A 137 -8.60 5.11 -3.00
N GLU A 138 -8.43 6.10 -2.13
CA GLU A 138 -7.94 7.44 -2.48
C GLU A 138 -6.55 7.41 -3.14
N ASP A 139 -5.66 6.55 -2.64
CA ASP A 139 -4.30 6.37 -3.15
C ASP A 139 -4.28 5.85 -4.60
N LEU A 140 -5.15 4.88 -4.90
CA LEU A 140 -5.31 4.33 -6.23
C LEU A 140 -5.89 5.37 -7.19
N TRP A 141 -6.92 6.10 -6.76
CA TRP A 141 -7.55 7.15 -7.57
C TRP A 141 -6.56 8.24 -7.98
N HIS A 142 -5.74 8.75 -7.05
CA HIS A 142 -4.75 9.79 -7.35
C HIS A 142 -3.64 9.30 -8.28
N LEU A 143 -3.20 8.05 -8.17
CA LEU A 143 -2.20 7.49 -9.09
C LEU A 143 -2.77 7.31 -10.50
N VAL A 144 -4.01 6.83 -10.63
CA VAL A 144 -4.70 6.71 -11.91
C VAL A 144 -4.89 8.08 -12.55
N LYS A 145 -5.37 9.07 -11.79
CA LYS A 145 -5.52 10.46 -12.25
C LYS A 145 -4.20 11.03 -12.80
N LYS A 146 -3.10 10.79 -12.09
CA LYS A 146 -1.75 11.20 -12.55
C LYS A 146 -1.32 10.46 -13.82
N ALA A 147 -1.58 9.16 -13.92
CA ALA A 147 -1.26 8.38 -15.11
C ALA A 147 -2.02 8.86 -16.35
N VAL A 148 -3.31 9.22 -16.20
CA VAL A 148 -4.13 9.80 -17.27
C VAL A 148 -3.56 11.13 -17.75
N ALA A 149 -3.19 12.02 -16.82
CA ALA A 149 -2.59 13.31 -17.17
C ALA A 149 -1.27 13.14 -17.96
N VAL A 150 -0.40 12.22 -17.52
CA VAL A 150 0.86 11.92 -18.23
C VAL A 150 0.60 11.29 -19.60
N ARG A 151 -0.42 10.44 -19.72
CA ARG A 151 -0.82 9.82 -21.00
C ARG A 151 -1.29 10.89 -22.00
N LYS A 152 -2.16 11.81 -21.55
CA LYS A 152 -2.63 12.95 -22.35
C LYS A 152 -1.46 13.86 -22.79
N HIS A 153 -0.50 14.11 -21.91
CA HIS A 153 0.72 14.87 -22.26
C HIS A 153 1.53 14.18 -23.36
N LEU A 154 1.68 12.86 -23.29
CA LEU A 154 2.45 12.05 -24.25
C LEU A 154 1.76 11.88 -25.61
N GLU A 155 0.44 12.08 -25.71
CA GLU A 155 -0.28 12.04 -26.99
C GLU A 155 0.20 13.13 -27.94
N THR A 156 0.39 14.34 -27.41
CA THR A 156 0.97 15.49 -28.12
C THR A 156 2.51 15.40 -28.14
N ASN A 157 3.13 15.07 -27.02
CA ASN A 157 4.60 15.07 -26.86
C ASN A 157 5.21 13.67 -27.01
N ARG A 158 5.08 13.08 -28.19
CA ARG A 158 5.49 11.68 -28.45
C ARG A 158 6.99 11.42 -28.27
N LYS A 159 7.84 12.44 -28.35
CA LYS A 159 9.31 12.33 -28.23
C LYS A 159 9.82 12.40 -26.78
N ASP A 160 8.98 12.79 -25.82
CA ASP A 160 9.36 12.89 -24.42
C ASP A 160 9.61 11.49 -23.81
N LYS A 161 10.90 11.16 -23.62
CA LYS A 161 11.34 9.88 -23.08
C LYS A 161 11.27 9.85 -21.55
N ASP A 162 11.45 10.98 -20.87
CA ASP A 162 11.38 11.04 -19.40
C ASP A 162 9.94 10.80 -18.94
N SER A 163 8.95 11.47 -19.54
CA SER A 163 7.54 11.25 -19.21
C SER A 163 7.10 9.80 -19.47
N LYS A 164 7.63 9.13 -20.51
CA LYS A 164 7.38 7.70 -20.74
C LYS A 164 7.95 6.83 -19.62
N PHE A 165 9.18 7.10 -19.19
CA PHE A 165 9.78 6.39 -18.07
C PHE A 165 8.99 6.61 -16.77
N ARG A 166 8.60 7.86 -16.48
CA ARG A 166 7.77 8.21 -15.33
C ARG A 166 6.40 7.54 -15.36
N LEU A 167 5.78 7.41 -16.55
CA LEU A 167 4.52 6.68 -16.73
C LEU A 167 4.66 5.22 -16.32
N ILE A 168 5.72 4.54 -16.76
CA ILE A 168 6.00 3.13 -16.38
C ILE A 168 6.11 2.98 -14.85
N LEU A 169 6.75 3.93 -14.16
CA LEU A 169 6.86 3.93 -12.70
C LEU A 169 5.51 4.18 -12.00
N ILE A 170 4.64 5.00 -12.57
CA ILE A 170 3.28 5.22 -12.05
C ILE A 170 2.44 3.95 -12.24
N GLU A 171 2.43 3.37 -13.45
CA GLU A 171 1.70 2.13 -13.76
C GLU A 171 2.17 0.95 -12.89
N SER A 172 3.48 0.84 -12.64
CA SER A 172 4.05 -0.16 -11.74
C SER A 172 3.53 -0.02 -10.30
N ARG A 173 3.37 1.21 -9.79
CA ARG A 173 2.76 1.45 -8.46
C ARG A 173 1.29 1.08 -8.43
N ILE A 174 0.53 1.44 -9.47
CA ILE A 174 -0.88 1.10 -9.61
C ILE A 174 -1.05 -0.43 -9.54
N HIS A 175 -0.23 -1.19 -10.27
CA HIS A 175 -0.29 -2.65 -10.25
C HIS A 175 0.05 -3.24 -8.87
N ARG A 176 1.01 -2.66 -8.15
CA ARG A 176 1.34 -3.08 -6.78
C ARG A 176 0.18 -2.86 -5.81
N LEU A 177 -0.44 -1.67 -5.84
CA LEU A 177 -1.57 -1.35 -4.96
C LEU A 177 -2.82 -2.13 -5.33
N ALA A 178 -3.10 -2.29 -6.63
CA ALA A 178 -4.22 -3.10 -7.08
C ALA A 178 -4.11 -4.56 -6.60
N ARG A 179 -2.90 -5.15 -6.62
CA ARG A 179 -2.67 -6.48 -6.03
C ARG A 179 -3.02 -6.52 -4.54
N TYR A 180 -2.52 -5.55 -3.77
CA TYR A 180 -2.80 -5.46 -2.33
C TYR A 180 -4.29 -5.37 -2.03
N TYR A 181 -5.01 -4.48 -2.72
CA TYR A 181 -6.45 -4.29 -2.48
C TYR A 181 -7.32 -5.46 -2.96
N LYS A 182 -6.89 -6.19 -4.00
CA LYS A 182 -7.52 -7.46 -4.41
C LYS A 182 -7.37 -8.53 -3.33
N THR A 183 -6.20 -8.66 -2.72
CA THR A 183 -5.98 -9.61 -1.60
C THR A 183 -6.80 -9.23 -0.37
N LYS A 184 -6.92 -7.93 -0.06
CA LYS A 184 -7.73 -7.42 1.06
C LYS A 184 -9.23 -7.31 0.78
N GLN A 185 -9.70 -7.82 -0.38
CA GLN A 185 -11.10 -7.80 -0.82
C GLN A 185 -11.78 -6.41 -0.82
N GLN A 186 -11.01 -5.33 -0.82
CA GLN A 186 -11.57 -3.97 -0.87
C GLN A 186 -11.90 -3.52 -2.31
N ILE A 187 -11.54 -4.32 -3.31
CA ILE A 187 -11.88 -4.13 -4.72
C ILE A 187 -12.32 -5.50 -5.26
N PRO A 188 -13.39 -5.57 -6.07
CA PRO A 188 -13.85 -6.83 -6.65
C PRO A 188 -12.75 -7.50 -7.48
N GLN A 189 -12.55 -8.80 -7.23
CA GLN A 189 -11.47 -9.62 -7.81
C GLN A 189 -11.48 -9.62 -9.34
N HIS A 190 -12.65 -9.41 -9.97
CA HIS A 190 -12.83 -9.42 -11.42
C HIS A 190 -12.26 -8.19 -12.16
N SER A 191 -11.78 -7.16 -11.45
CA SER A 191 -11.21 -5.93 -12.02
C SER A 191 -9.82 -6.17 -12.63
N SER A 192 -9.75 -7.10 -13.58
CA SER A 192 -8.69 -7.17 -14.57
C SER A 192 -8.86 -5.96 -15.48
N THR A 193 -7.78 -5.25 -15.75
CA THR A 193 -7.72 -4.19 -16.76
C THR A 193 -7.99 -2.77 -16.24
N THR A 194 -6.89 -2.13 -15.81
CA THR A 194 -6.66 -0.68 -15.68
C THR A 194 -7.22 0.16 -16.86
N ARG A 195 -7.45 -0.45 -18.04
CA ARG A 195 -8.08 0.21 -19.21
C ARG A 195 -9.57 0.51 -19.05
N ARG A 196 -10.31 -0.21 -18.20
CA ARG A 196 -11.76 -0.04 -18.01
C ARG A 196 -12.12 0.92 -16.86
N LEU A 197 -11.12 1.37 -16.10
CA LEU A 197 -11.27 2.36 -15.01
C LEU A 197 -10.94 3.79 -15.46
N LEU A 198 -10.62 3.99 -16.74
CA LEU A 198 -10.41 5.30 -17.31
C LEU A 198 -11.71 5.72 -18.01
N PRO A 199 -12.35 6.84 -17.64
CA PRO A 199 -13.43 7.37 -18.46
C PRO A 199 -12.87 7.64 -19.86
N LEU A 200 -13.47 6.96 -20.84
CA LEU A 200 -13.30 7.27 -22.26
C LEU A 200 -14.06 8.58 -22.49
N SER A 201 -13.31 9.67 -22.61
CA SER A 201 -13.80 10.95 -23.12
C SER A 201 -12.60 11.73 -23.62
#